data_AF-A0A2E9TCC0-F1
#
_entry.id   AF-A0A2E9TCC0-F1
#
_cell.length_a   1.000
_cell.length_b   1.000
_cell.length_c   1.000
_cell.angle_alpha   90.00
_cell.angle_beta   90.00
_cell.angle_gamma   90.00
#
_symmetry.space_group_name_H-M   'P 1'
#
loop_
_entity.id
_entity.type
_entity.pdbx_description
1 polymer ?
#
loop_
_entity_poly.entity_id
_entity_poly.type
_entity_poly.pdbx_seq_one_letter_code
_entity_poly.pdbx_strand_id
1 'polypeptide(L)'
;MVDERMDGPANIDSDDALPAGVRADPDDHTALSAAETAALAYVDGDRTPYGGPMARRDLSFEVLETQRLGADVRVRIGYRPASGFSGRSGEEWVLVGPDRDVRTRELISRPKDSQPWVLIAIATLSVIAAVILIPLVIQRSDPTGDPLYRAGRTLWMRASQPEIVDEIQYGGRTLNGDSVNFRIAGPGNEWNLAVVHVSLFNQTSQQVSVNINEEAATMVGVDGKEYSPLNVVTHSVGMSGPIDPRYRYPDFIGLWRSIVIRATESVAGMLIFEVPPDFEADRMTWKASDTIAIGFRD
;
A
#
# COMPACT_ATOMS: atom_id res chain seq x y z
N MET A 1 42.38 -43.65 -22.84
CA MET A 1 43.70 -44.17 -22.42
C MET A 1 44.50 -42.94 -21.99
N VAL A 2 44.17 -42.31 -20.86
CA VAL A 2 44.65 -42.61 -19.48
C VAL A 2 46.15 -42.93 -19.49
N ASP A 3 46.98 -41.97 -19.09
CA ASP A 3 47.58 -42.06 -17.76
C ASP A 3 47.97 -40.68 -17.22
N GLU A 4 47.85 -40.57 -15.91
CA GLU A 4 47.95 -39.41 -15.03
C GLU A 4 49.26 -39.53 -14.25
N ARG A 5 49.95 -38.41 -13.96
CA ARG A 5 50.77 -38.31 -12.74
C ARG A 5 51.08 -36.86 -12.39
N MET A 6 50.53 -36.45 -11.24
CA MET A 6 50.99 -35.31 -10.45
C MET A 6 52.32 -35.64 -9.76
N ASP A 7 53.14 -34.61 -9.55
CA ASP A 7 53.93 -34.38 -8.33
C ASP A 7 54.38 -32.90 -8.30
N GLY A 8 54.05 -32.17 -7.23
CA GLY A 8 54.69 -30.89 -6.86
C GLY A 8 55.78 -31.12 -5.81
N PRO A 9 56.19 -30.11 -5.02
CA PRO A 9 56.50 -28.71 -5.33
C PRO A 9 58.02 -28.42 -5.10
N ALA A 10 58.59 -27.44 -5.79
CA ALA A 10 59.97 -26.98 -5.52
C ALA A 10 59.94 -25.76 -4.59
N ASN A 11 60.21 -26.03 -3.31
CA ASN A 11 60.57 -25.06 -2.29
C ASN A 11 61.98 -24.54 -2.59
N ILE A 12 62.14 -23.26 -2.87
CA ILE A 12 63.46 -22.59 -2.93
C ILE A 12 63.45 -21.53 -1.84
N ASP A 13 64.11 -21.88 -0.73
CA ASP A 13 64.69 -20.95 0.22
C ASP A 13 65.56 -19.94 -0.53
N SER A 14 65.30 -18.66 -0.29
CA SER A 14 66.28 -17.60 -0.49
C SER A 14 66.08 -16.62 0.65
N ASP A 15 66.75 -16.93 1.77
CA ASP A 15 67.22 -15.97 2.75
C ASP A 15 68.03 -14.88 2.03
N ASP A 16 67.37 -13.82 1.56
CA ASP A 16 68.00 -12.52 1.40
C ASP A 16 67.68 -11.70 2.65
N ALA A 17 68.55 -11.90 3.64
CA ALA A 17 68.62 -11.05 4.82
C ALA A 17 68.81 -9.60 4.40
N LEU A 18 67.75 -8.79 4.54
CA LEU A 18 67.83 -7.34 4.50
C LEU A 18 68.90 -6.87 5.50
N PRO A 19 69.86 -6.01 5.10
CA PRO A 19 70.85 -5.51 6.04
C PRO A 19 70.15 -4.71 7.15
N ALA A 20 70.26 -5.25 8.37
CA ALA A 20 69.87 -4.57 9.59
C ALA A 20 70.72 -3.31 9.78
N GLY A 21 70.05 -2.15 9.90
CA GLY A 21 70.68 -0.94 10.42
C GLY A 21 70.78 0.24 9.46
N VAL A 22 69.69 0.64 8.80
CA VAL A 22 69.52 2.07 8.48
C VAL A 22 69.06 2.74 9.76
N ARG A 23 70.01 3.22 10.58
CA ARG A 23 69.69 4.25 11.57
C ARG A 23 69.23 5.45 10.76
N ALA A 24 67.92 5.73 10.80
CA ALA A 24 67.41 6.97 10.25
C ALA A 24 68.15 8.14 10.92
N ASP A 25 68.75 8.99 10.11
CA ASP A 25 69.50 10.15 10.57
C ASP A 25 68.54 11.06 11.35
N PRO A 26 68.84 11.47 12.60
CA PRO A 26 68.02 12.43 13.33
C PRO A 26 67.81 13.75 12.57
N ASP A 27 68.76 14.13 11.73
CA ASP A 27 68.64 15.31 10.86
C ASP A 27 67.60 15.07 9.74
N ASP A 28 67.48 13.82 9.27
CA ASP A 28 66.47 13.43 8.28
C ASP A 28 65.06 13.44 8.84
N HIS A 29 64.87 12.92 10.06
CA HIS A 29 63.57 12.99 10.74
C HIS A 29 63.11 14.44 10.95
N THR A 30 64.03 15.31 11.34
CA THR A 30 63.74 16.73 11.57
C THR A 30 63.39 17.44 10.26
N ALA A 31 64.11 17.14 9.19
CA ALA A 31 63.84 17.71 7.86
C ALA A 31 62.48 17.23 7.29
N LEU A 32 62.15 15.95 7.44
CA LEU A 32 60.87 15.39 6.99
C LEU A 32 59.69 16.00 7.76
N SER A 33 59.79 16.10 9.09
CA SER A 33 58.74 16.72 9.92
C SER A 33 58.55 18.21 9.63
N ALA A 34 59.65 18.94 9.36
CA ALA A 34 59.58 20.34 8.94
C ALA A 34 58.88 20.49 7.57
N ALA A 35 59.15 19.60 6.62
CA ALA A 35 58.50 19.59 5.32
C ALA A 35 57.01 19.24 5.40
N GLU A 36 56.62 18.28 6.25
CA GLU A 36 55.22 17.95 6.53
C GLU A 36 54.45 19.16 7.08
N THR A 37 55.06 19.87 8.03
CA THR A 37 54.46 21.08 8.64
C THR A 37 54.28 22.18 7.62
N ALA A 38 55.30 22.44 6.78
CA ALA A 38 55.24 23.43 5.71
C ALA A 38 54.18 23.08 4.66
N ALA A 39 54.10 21.81 4.27
CA ALA A 39 53.11 21.33 3.32
C ALA A 39 51.67 21.47 3.84
N LEU A 40 51.42 21.08 5.10
CA LEU A 40 50.11 21.22 5.75
C LEU A 40 49.68 22.69 5.88
N ALA A 41 50.58 23.58 6.28
CA ALA A 41 50.31 25.01 6.38
C ALA A 41 49.97 25.62 5.02
N TYR A 42 50.67 25.18 3.96
CA TYR A 42 50.43 25.65 2.61
C TYR A 42 49.05 25.21 2.07
N VAL A 43 48.68 23.94 2.23
CA VAL A 43 47.39 23.42 1.70
C VAL A 43 46.17 23.95 2.46
N ASP A 44 46.31 24.26 3.75
CA ASP A 44 45.24 24.90 4.51
C ASP A 44 45.05 26.37 4.10
N GLY A 45 46.16 27.07 3.81
CA GLY A 45 46.17 28.47 3.38
C GLY A 45 45.71 28.70 1.93
N ASP A 46 46.08 27.83 0.99
CA ASP A 46 45.67 27.93 -0.43
C ASP A 46 44.66 26.84 -0.81
N ARG A 47 43.37 27.23 -0.80
CA ARG A 47 42.25 26.35 -1.18
C ARG A 47 41.85 26.47 -2.67
N THR A 48 42.55 27.31 -3.44
CA THR A 48 42.22 27.61 -4.85
C THR A 48 42.16 26.35 -5.72
N PRO A 49 43.09 25.37 -5.59
CA PRO A 49 43.11 24.19 -6.47
C PRO A 49 41.95 23.22 -6.28
N TYR A 50 41.25 23.25 -5.14
CA TYR A 50 40.11 22.36 -4.88
C TYR A 50 38.85 22.78 -5.65
N GLY A 51 38.72 24.07 -5.98
CA GLY A 51 37.66 24.63 -6.81
C GLY A 51 36.24 24.56 -6.21
N GLY A 52 35.32 25.31 -6.86
CA GLY A 52 33.87 25.17 -6.70
C GLY A 52 33.35 25.14 -5.24
N PRO A 53 32.43 24.21 -4.91
CA PRO A 53 31.91 24.02 -3.56
C PRO A 53 32.94 23.53 -2.53
N MET A 54 34.03 22.92 -2.99
CA MET A 54 35.03 22.28 -2.12
C MET A 54 35.91 23.31 -1.42
N ALA A 55 36.33 24.36 -2.14
CA ALA A 55 37.10 25.47 -1.58
C ALA A 55 36.34 26.26 -0.50
N ARG A 56 34.99 26.16 -0.47
CA ARG A 56 34.12 26.84 0.50
C ARG A 56 33.78 25.99 1.72
N ARG A 57 34.12 24.71 1.70
CA ARG A 57 33.89 23.80 2.82
C ARG A 57 35.07 23.81 3.77
N ASP A 58 34.79 23.47 5.02
CA ASP A 58 35.84 23.19 5.97
C ASP A 58 36.47 21.83 5.64
N LEU A 59 37.79 21.79 5.53
CA LEU A 59 38.56 20.63 5.08
C LEU A 59 39.50 20.18 6.18
N SER A 60 39.59 18.87 6.38
CA SER A 60 40.60 18.24 7.23
C SER A 60 41.69 17.66 6.36
N PHE A 61 42.95 17.89 6.74
CA PHE A 61 44.15 17.40 6.05
C PHE A 61 44.88 16.38 6.91
N GLU A 62 45.45 15.37 6.27
CA GLU A 62 46.23 14.31 6.91
C GLU A 62 47.42 13.95 6.04
N VAL A 63 48.61 13.84 6.63
CA VAL A 63 49.80 13.35 5.91
C VAL A 63 49.67 11.83 5.76
N LEU A 64 49.66 11.36 4.52
CA LEU A 64 49.55 9.93 4.20
C LEU A 64 50.93 9.29 3.99
N GLU A 65 51.86 10.02 3.39
CA GLU A 65 53.17 9.50 3.01
C GLU A 65 54.17 10.64 2.79
N THR A 66 55.42 10.44 3.20
CA THR A 66 56.50 11.42 2.99
C THR A 66 57.70 10.72 2.37
N GLN A 67 58.23 11.25 1.28
CA GLN A 67 59.35 10.69 0.53
C GLN A 67 60.42 11.75 0.28
N ARG A 68 61.69 11.40 0.43
CA ARG A 68 62.81 12.27 0.06
C ARG A 68 63.11 12.13 -1.43
N LEU A 69 63.30 13.26 -2.12
CA LEU A 69 63.64 13.32 -3.53
C LEU A 69 64.85 14.26 -3.72
N GLY A 70 66.05 13.71 -3.53
CA GLY A 70 67.28 14.51 -3.53
C GLY A 70 67.32 15.45 -2.33
N ALA A 71 67.40 16.76 -2.59
CA ALA A 71 67.36 17.81 -1.56
C ALA A 71 65.93 18.24 -1.19
N ASP A 72 64.93 17.83 -1.97
CA ASP A 72 63.52 18.18 -1.76
C ASP A 72 62.78 17.04 -1.05
N VAL A 73 61.64 17.34 -0.44
CA VAL A 73 60.77 16.38 0.22
C VAL A 73 59.38 16.43 -0.41
N ARG A 74 58.87 15.28 -0.84
CA ARG A 74 57.52 15.12 -1.39
C ARG A 74 56.58 14.57 -0.32
N VAL A 75 55.53 15.31 0.00
CA VAL A 75 54.52 14.97 1.01
C VAL A 75 53.19 14.64 0.32
N ARG A 76 52.63 13.46 0.55
CA ARG A 76 51.28 13.07 0.12
C ARG A 76 50.31 13.47 1.20
N ILE A 77 49.34 14.30 0.84
CA ILE A 77 48.32 14.79 1.75
C ILE A 77 46.97 14.24 1.30
N GLY A 78 46.26 13.62 2.24
CA GLY A 78 44.86 13.28 2.13
C GLY A 78 44.00 14.45 2.60
N TYR A 79 42.93 14.77 1.87
CA TYR A 79 42.00 15.83 2.26
C TYR A 79 40.54 15.39 2.11
N ARG A 80 39.68 15.82 3.03
CA ARG A 80 38.24 15.54 3.03
C ARG A 80 37.45 16.63 3.77
N PRO A 81 36.14 16.78 3.53
CA PRO A 81 35.30 17.65 4.36
C PRO A 81 35.37 17.26 5.84
N ALA A 82 35.47 18.26 6.72
CA ALA A 82 35.62 18.07 8.17
C ALA A 82 34.38 17.41 8.83
N SER A 83 33.19 17.59 8.24
CA SER A 83 31.94 17.05 8.78
C SER A 83 31.04 16.44 7.69
N GLY A 84 30.28 15.40 8.05
CA GLY A 84 29.22 14.85 7.19
C GLY A 84 29.72 14.12 5.94
N PHE A 85 30.98 13.71 5.91
CA PHE A 85 31.58 13.02 4.77
C PHE A 85 31.97 11.58 5.15
N SER A 86 31.37 10.61 4.46
CA SER A 86 31.62 9.18 4.60
C SER A 86 32.30 8.56 3.36
N GLY A 87 32.79 9.40 2.45
CA GLY A 87 33.41 8.98 1.19
C GLY A 87 34.92 8.73 1.30
N ARG A 88 35.55 8.50 0.14
CA ARG A 88 37.01 8.39 0.04
C ARG A 88 37.63 9.79 0.01
N SER A 89 38.66 10.02 0.81
CA SER A 89 39.46 11.25 0.77
C SER A 89 40.07 11.48 -0.62
N GLY A 90 40.26 12.75 -0.97
CA GLY A 90 41.09 13.15 -2.09
C GLY A 90 42.55 13.12 -1.67
N GLU A 91 43.45 13.09 -2.65
CA GLU A 91 44.88 13.04 -2.41
C GLU A 91 45.61 14.05 -3.29
N GLU A 92 46.69 14.62 -2.76
CA GLU A 92 47.59 15.48 -3.49
C GLU A 92 49.04 15.28 -3.05
N TRP A 93 49.96 15.58 -3.96
CA TRP A 93 51.38 15.67 -3.67
C TRP A 93 51.80 17.13 -3.55
N VAL A 94 52.59 17.43 -2.53
CA VAL A 94 53.24 18.72 -2.32
C VAL A 94 54.74 18.51 -2.27
N LEU A 95 55.50 19.21 -3.12
CA LEU A 95 56.96 19.18 -3.13
C LEU A 95 57.49 20.39 -2.38
N VAL A 96 58.26 20.14 -1.33
CA VAL A 96 58.83 21.14 -0.42
C VAL A 96 60.35 21.16 -0.56
N GLY A 97 60.92 22.34 -0.79
CA GLY A 97 62.37 22.53 -0.84
C GLY A 97 63.03 22.54 0.54
N PRO A 98 64.38 22.49 0.61
CA PRO A 98 65.13 22.55 1.87
C PRO A 98 64.97 23.91 2.61
N ASP A 99 64.60 24.95 1.87
CA ASP A 99 64.20 26.28 2.35
C ASP A 99 62.78 26.33 2.96
N ARG A 100 62.04 25.21 2.91
CA ARG A 100 60.63 25.06 3.29
C ARG A 100 59.64 25.74 2.35
N ASP A 101 60.09 26.21 1.19
CA ASP A 101 59.20 26.76 0.18
C ASP A 101 58.53 25.63 -0.62
N VAL A 102 57.23 25.78 -0.87
CA VAL A 102 56.47 24.85 -1.71
C VAL A 102 56.75 25.15 -3.17
N ARG A 103 57.31 24.16 -3.87
CA ARG A 103 57.73 24.28 -5.28
C ARG A 103 56.63 23.87 -6.23
N THR A 104 56.00 22.74 -5.94
CA THR A 104 55.01 22.13 -6.83
C THR A 104 53.88 21.50 -6.01
N ARG A 105 52.68 21.58 -6.56
CA ARG A 105 51.49 20.92 -6.04
C ARG A 105 50.78 20.17 -7.17
N GLU A 106 50.42 18.93 -6.90
CA GLU A 106 49.78 18.05 -7.88
C GLU A 106 48.56 17.35 -7.24
N LEU A 107 47.36 17.62 -7.76
CA LEU A 107 46.15 16.94 -7.31
C LEU A 107 46.06 15.57 -7.98
N ILE A 108 46.11 14.51 -7.17
CA ILE A 108 46.03 13.12 -7.62
C ILE A 108 44.58 12.70 -7.78
N SER A 109 43.77 12.99 -6.76
CA SER A 109 42.37 12.60 -6.72
C SER A 109 41.53 13.59 -5.92
N ARG A 110 40.22 13.60 -6.20
CA ARG A 110 39.24 14.41 -5.47
C ARG A 110 38.43 13.53 -4.52
N PRO A 111 37.97 14.07 -3.39
CA PRO A 111 37.14 13.30 -2.49
C PRO A 111 35.87 12.87 -3.21
N LYS A 112 35.53 11.59 -3.07
CA LYS A 112 34.38 10.98 -3.74
C LYS A 112 33.43 10.46 -2.69
N ASP A 113 32.20 10.96 -2.71
CA ASP A 113 31.13 10.49 -1.82
C ASP A 113 30.97 8.97 -1.93
N SER A 114 30.64 8.34 -0.80
CA SER A 114 30.33 6.91 -0.77
C SER A 114 29.11 6.64 -1.66
N GLN A 115 29.18 5.61 -2.49
CA GLN A 115 28.03 5.15 -3.25
C GLN A 115 26.85 4.90 -2.29
N PRO A 116 25.62 5.39 -2.60
CA PRO A 116 24.51 5.37 -1.67
C PRO A 116 23.88 3.97 -1.59
N TRP A 117 24.62 3.00 -1.06
CA TRP A 117 24.24 1.60 -0.97
C TRP A 117 22.90 1.39 -0.26
N VAL A 118 22.58 2.22 0.75
CA VAL A 118 21.28 2.19 1.44
C VAL A 118 20.14 2.55 0.49
N LEU A 119 20.30 3.61 -0.32
CA LEU A 119 19.28 4.01 -1.29
C LEU A 119 19.12 2.94 -2.38
N ILE A 120 20.23 2.37 -2.84
CA ILE A 120 20.21 1.26 -3.80
C ILE A 120 19.46 0.06 -3.21
N ALA A 121 19.74 -0.31 -1.96
CA ALA A 121 19.07 -1.42 -1.28
C ALA A 121 17.56 -1.18 -1.13
N ILE A 122 17.14 0.03 -0.72
CA ILE A 122 15.72 0.41 -0.61
C ILE A 122 15.04 0.38 -1.98
N ALA A 123 15.69 0.91 -3.02
CA ALA A 123 15.16 0.90 -4.37
C ALA A 123 14.99 -0.53 -4.89
N THR A 124 15.99 -1.40 -4.71
CA THR A 124 15.91 -2.81 -5.09
C THR A 124 14.80 -3.54 -4.33
N LEU A 125 14.70 -3.33 -3.01
CA LEU A 125 13.62 -3.91 -2.19
C LEU A 125 12.24 -3.45 -2.67
N SER A 126 12.11 -2.17 -3.02
CA SER A 126 10.86 -1.60 -3.53
C SER A 126 10.45 -2.23 -4.86
N VAL A 127 11.40 -2.48 -5.76
CA VAL A 127 11.16 -3.18 -7.03
C VAL A 127 10.71 -4.62 -6.78
N ILE A 128 11.40 -5.35 -5.91
CA ILE A 128 11.02 -6.73 -5.55
C ILE A 128 9.62 -6.76 -4.92
N ALA A 129 9.33 -5.83 -4.01
CA ALA A 129 8.02 -5.69 -3.41
C ALA A 129 6.93 -5.40 -4.45
N ALA A 130 7.20 -4.52 -5.43
CA ALA A 130 6.27 -4.27 -6.54
C ALA A 130 6.03 -5.53 -7.39
N VAL A 131 7.08 -6.29 -7.71
CA VAL A 131 6.97 -7.55 -8.47
C VAL A 131 6.12 -8.60 -7.74
N ILE A 132 6.07 -8.57 -6.41
CA ILE A 132 5.24 -9.49 -5.62
C ILE A 132 3.83 -8.92 -5.41
N LEU A 133 3.72 -7.66 -5.02
CA LEU A 133 2.47 -7.01 -4.64
C LEU A 133 1.57 -6.73 -5.85
N ILE A 134 2.13 -6.31 -6.99
CA ILE A 134 1.32 -5.99 -8.18
C ILE A 134 0.56 -7.23 -8.68
N PRO A 135 1.20 -8.41 -8.90
CA PRO A 135 0.47 -9.63 -9.25
C PRO A 135 -0.49 -10.08 -8.16
N LEU A 136 -0.14 -9.93 -6.87
CA LEU A 136 -1.04 -10.28 -5.77
C LEU A 136 -2.32 -9.42 -5.79
N VAL A 137 -2.18 -8.12 -6.05
CA VAL A 137 -3.30 -7.19 -6.21
C VAL A 137 -4.08 -7.53 -7.47
N ILE A 138 -3.45 -7.74 -8.63
CA ILE A 138 -4.12 -8.15 -9.88
C ILE A 138 -4.81 -9.52 -9.74
N GLN A 139 -4.26 -10.45 -8.96
CA GLN A 139 -4.90 -11.74 -8.71
C GLN A 139 -6.11 -11.61 -7.78
N ARG A 140 -6.11 -10.63 -6.87
CA ARG A 140 -7.24 -10.31 -5.99
C ARG A 140 -8.24 -9.33 -6.61
N SER A 141 -7.80 -8.54 -7.59
CA SER A 141 -8.60 -7.60 -8.37
C SER A 141 -8.97 -8.28 -9.67
N ASP A 142 -10.17 -8.85 -9.72
CA ASP A 142 -10.75 -9.57 -10.86
C ASP A 142 -10.20 -9.08 -12.23
N PRO A 143 -9.29 -9.86 -12.88
CA PRO A 143 -8.52 -9.40 -14.03
C PRO A 143 -9.30 -9.52 -15.36
N THR A 144 -10.61 -9.72 -15.33
CA THR A 144 -11.37 -10.08 -16.51
C THR A 144 -11.90 -8.85 -17.24
N GLY A 145 -10.98 -8.17 -17.95
CA GLY A 145 -11.32 -7.39 -19.14
C GLY A 145 -11.74 -8.32 -20.28
N ASP A 146 -12.96 -8.82 -20.20
CA ASP A 146 -13.78 -9.27 -21.33
C ASP A 146 -14.80 -8.14 -21.59
N PRO A 147 -15.09 -7.69 -22.82
CA PRO A 147 -16.20 -6.76 -23.07
C PRO A 147 -17.55 -7.22 -22.48
N LEU A 148 -17.68 -8.49 -22.09
CA LEU A 148 -18.79 -9.05 -21.34
C LEU A 148 -18.78 -8.85 -19.82
N TYR A 149 -17.64 -8.55 -19.18
CA TYR A 149 -17.54 -8.40 -17.72
C TYR A 149 -17.59 -6.92 -17.30
N ARG A 150 -18.80 -6.36 -17.24
CA ARG A 150 -19.07 -5.12 -16.50
C ARG A 150 -19.34 -5.45 -15.02
N ALA A 151 -18.30 -5.74 -14.24
CA ALA A 151 -18.42 -5.84 -12.79
C ALA A 151 -18.35 -4.44 -12.15
N GLY A 152 -19.47 -3.72 -12.19
CA GLY A 152 -19.65 -2.46 -11.48
C GLY A 152 -21.10 -2.36 -11.02
N ARG A 153 -21.35 -2.60 -9.73
CA ARG A 153 -22.61 -2.42 -8.97
C ARG A 153 -23.85 -2.34 -9.87
N THR A 154 -24.26 -3.49 -10.39
CA THR A 154 -25.38 -3.57 -11.33
C THR A 154 -26.70 -3.13 -10.71
N LEU A 155 -26.91 -3.50 -9.44
CA LEU A 155 -28.11 -3.19 -8.69
C LEU A 155 -27.82 -2.13 -7.63
N TRP A 156 -28.59 -1.04 -7.68
CA TRP A 156 -28.64 -0.04 -6.62
C TRP A 156 -29.86 -0.28 -5.76
N MET A 157 -29.67 -0.19 -4.45
CA MET A 157 -30.76 -0.27 -3.48
C MET A 157 -30.88 1.06 -2.74
N ARG A 158 -32.12 1.52 -2.58
CA ARG A 158 -32.50 2.55 -1.61
C ARG A 158 -33.44 1.91 -0.60
N ALA A 159 -33.18 2.14 0.68
CA ALA A 159 -34.04 1.66 1.76
C ALA A 159 -34.41 2.82 2.70
N SER A 160 -35.63 2.82 3.23
CA SER A 160 -36.04 3.72 4.31
C SER A 160 -35.51 3.25 5.66
N GLN A 161 -35.62 4.12 6.68
CA GLN A 161 -35.60 3.63 8.06
C GLN A 161 -36.81 2.71 8.30
N PRO A 162 -36.70 1.71 9.18
CA PRO A 162 -37.82 0.83 9.51
C PRO A 162 -38.87 1.60 10.29
N GLU A 163 -40.12 1.48 9.87
CA GLU A 163 -41.28 1.93 10.62
C GLU A 163 -41.81 0.77 11.47
N ILE A 164 -41.97 0.99 12.77
CA ILE A 164 -42.41 -0.04 13.72
C ILE A 164 -43.92 0.08 13.92
N VAL A 165 -44.66 -0.98 13.60
CA VAL A 165 -46.12 -1.02 13.68
C VAL A 165 -46.63 -2.33 14.27
N ASP A 166 -47.75 -2.26 15.00
CA ASP A 166 -48.37 -3.45 15.61
C ASP A 166 -49.00 -4.37 14.55
N GLU A 167 -49.60 -3.75 13.52
CA GLU A 167 -50.42 -4.44 12.52
C GLU A 167 -50.47 -3.62 11.21
N ILE A 168 -50.53 -4.33 10.08
CA ILE A 168 -50.68 -3.77 8.74
C ILE A 168 -52.00 -4.27 8.15
N GLN A 169 -52.86 -3.35 7.76
CA GLN A 169 -54.11 -3.62 7.04
C GLN A 169 -54.10 -2.94 5.67
N TYR A 170 -54.44 -3.71 4.63
CA TYR A 170 -54.44 -3.21 3.25
C TYR A 170 -55.51 -3.87 2.39
N GLY A 171 -55.93 -3.18 1.33
CA GLY A 171 -56.87 -3.73 0.35
C GLY A 171 -56.13 -4.52 -0.72
N GLY A 172 -56.62 -5.70 -1.06
CA GLY A 172 -56.03 -6.54 -2.10
C GLY A 172 -57.06 -7.34 -2.87
N ARG A 173 -56.57 -8.30 -3.65
CA ARG A 173 -57.40 -9.30 -4.33
C ARG A 173 -56.95 -10.70 -3.96
N THR A 174 -57.90 -11.62 -3.83
CA THR A 174 -57.60 -13.05 -3.70
C THR A 174 -57.09 -13.61 -5.03
N LEU A 175 -56.60 -14.84 -5.02
CA LEU A 175 -56.21 -15.57 -6.24
C LEU A 175 -57.37 -15.70 -7.24
N ASN A 176 -58.62 -15.66 -6.76
CA ASN A 176 -59.82 -15.72 -7.60
C ASN A 176 -60.25 -14.34 -8.14
N GLY A 177 -59.54 -13.27 -7.76
CA GLY A 177 -59.82 -11.90 -8.19
C GLY A 177 -60.80 -11.13 -7.30
N ASP A 178 -61.33 -11.76 -6.24
CA ASP A 178 -62.25 -11.12 -5.30
C ASP A 178 -61.54 -10.05 -4.48
N SER A 179 -62.16 -8.87 -4.34
CA SER A 179 -61.60 -7.80 -3.51
C SER A 179 -61.79 -8.15 -2.04
N VAL A 180 -60.67 -8.26 -1.30
CA VAL A 180 -60.64 -8.64 0.11
C VAL A 180 -59.64 -7.73 0.83
N ASN A 181 -59.94 -7.35 2.06
CA ASN A 181 -58.99 -6.67 2.93
C ASN A 181 -58.10 -7.72 3.60
N PHE A 182 -56.81 -7.46 3.69
CA PHE A 182 -55.83 -8.34 4.31
C PHE A 182 -55.23 -7.69 5.55
N ARG A 183 -54.76 -8.56 6.44
CA ARG A 183 -54.09 -8.21 7.68
C ARG A 183 -52.80 -8.99 7.84
N ILE A 184 -51.74 -8.32 8.25
CA ILE A 184 -50.51 -8.92 8.75
C ILE A 184 -50.31 -8.40 10.17
N ALA A 185 -50.21 -9.30 11.13
CA ALA A 185 -49.97 -8.98 12.54
C ALA A 185 -48.70 -9.69 13.01
N GLY A 186 -48.05 -9.15 14.04
CA GLY A 186 -46.90 -9.81 14.66
C GLY A 186 -47.24 -11.20 15.24
N PRO A 187 -46.24 -12.05 15.50
CA PRO A 187 -46.40 -13.46 15.90
C PRO A 187 -46.96 -13.66 17.32
N GLY A 188 -47.49 -12.63 17.97
CA GLY A 188 -47.92 -12.61 19.36
C GLY A 188 -46.85 -12.06 20.32
N ASN A 189 -47.08 -12.14 21.63
CA ASN A 189 -46.16 -11.64 22.68
C ASN A 189 -45.77 -10.16 22.54
N GLU A 190 -46.69 -9.31 22.05
CA GLU A 190 -46.44 -7.88 21.83
C GLU A 190 -45.32 -7.59 20.80
N TRP A 191 -44.96 -8.58 19.97
CA TRP A 191 -44.03 -8.36 18.86
C TRP A 191 -44.66 -7.46 17.81
N ASN A 192 -43.82 -6.61 17.24
CA ASN A 192 -44.18 -5.64 16.22
C ASN A 192 -43.66 -6.06 14.85
N LEU A 193 -44.09 -5.33 13.84
CA LEU A 193 -43.63 -5.43 12.47
C LEU A 193 -42.72 -4.23 12.18
N ALA A 194 -41.50 -4.49 11.71
CA ALA A 194 -40.64 -3.46 11.13
C ALA A 194 -40.84 -3.44 9.61
N VAL A 195 -41.37 -2.34 9.09
CA VAL A 195 -41.64 -2.15 7.67
C VAL A 195 -40.53 -1.30 7.04
N VAL A 196 -39.86 -1.85 6.03
CA VAL A 196 -38.80 -1.15 5.29
C VAL A 196 -39.22 -0.99 3.84
N HIS A 197 -39.30 0.27 3.39
CA HIS A 197 -39.51 0.56 1.98
C HIS A 197 -38.19 0.39 1.24
N VAL A 198 -38.18 -0.49 0.24
CA VAL A 198 -37.02 -0.79 -0.59
C VAL A 198 -37.32 -0.45 -2.03
N SER A 199 -36.36 0.19 -2.70
CA SER A 199 -36.34 0.39 -4.15
C SER A 199 -35.06 -0.20 -4.72
N LEU A 200 -35.21 -1.13 -5.65
CA LEU A 200 -34.14 -1.79 -6.39
C LEU A 200 -34.08 -1.20 -7.80
N PHE A 201 -32.91 -0.79 -8.26
CA PHE A 201 -32.70 -0.16 -9.56
C PHE A 201 -31.57 -0.86 -10.33
N ASN A 202 -31.87 -1.36 -11.52
CA ASN A 202 -30.87 -1.93 -12.40
C ASN A 202 -30.32 -0.84 -13.34
N GLN A 203 -29.09 -0.40 -13.09
CA GLN A 203 -28.49 0.71 -13.84
C GLN A 203 -27.77 0.26 -15.12
N THR A 204 -27.08 -0.87 -15.09
CA THR A 204 -26.06 -1.19 -16.10
C THR A 204 -26.25 -2.51 -16.82
N SER A 205 -26.99 -3.47 -16.26
CA SER A 205 -27.17 -4.79 -16.90
C SER A 205 -28.44 -4.86 -17.73
N GLN A 206 -28.42 -5.70 -18.77
CA GLN A 206 -29.60 -5.96 -19.60
C GLN A 206 -30.78 -6.47 -18.76
N GLN A 207 -30.52 -7.42 -17.84
CA GLN A 207 -31.49 -7.87 -16.85
C GLN A 207 -30.80 -8.43 -15.60
N VAL A 208 -31.42 -8.24 -14.44
CA VAL A 208 -31.01 -8.83 -13.16
C VAL A 208 -32.17 -9.64 -12.61
N SER A 209 -31.90 -10.90 -12.26
CA SER A 209 -32.85 -11.73 -11.52
C SER A 209 -32.54 -11.64 -10.03
N VAL A 210 -33.54 -11.20 -9.28
CA VAL A 210 -33.47 -11.05 -7.82
C VAL A 210 -34.50 -11.99 -7.19
N ASN A 211 -34.05 -12.84 -6.28
CA ASN A 211 -34.95 -13.69 -5.50
C ASN A 211 -35.23 -13.01 -4.14
N ILE A 212 -36.49 -12.63 -3.90
CA ILE A 212 -36.90 -11.99 -2.65
C ILE A 212 -37.64 -13.01 -1.78
N ASN A 213 -36.93 -13.51 -0.77
CA ASN A 213 -37.37 -14.50 0.22
C ASN A 213 -36.71 -14.19 1.59
N GLU A 214 -36.78 -15.13 2.53
CA GLU A 214 -36.23 -15.01 3.89
C GLU A 214 -34.71 -14.81 3.96
N GLU A 215 -34.00 -15.17 2.90
CA GLU A 215 -32.54 -15.00 2.77
C GLU A 215 -32.16 -13.72 2.03
N ALA A 216 -33.15 -12.97 1.50
CA ALA A 216 -32.88 -11.82 0.64
C ALA A 216 -32.29 -10.62 1.38
N ALA A 217 -32.57 -10.49 2.68
CA ALA A 217 -32.08 -9.42 3.51
C ALA A 217 -31.92 -9.87 4.97
N THR A 218 -31.18 -9.09 5.75
CA THR A 218 -31.05 -9.27 7.19
C THR A 218 -31.09 -7.91 7.86
N MET A 219 -31.97 -7.77 8.84
CA MET A 219 -32.02 -6.62 9.72
C MET A 219 -31.30 -6.95 11.02
N VAL A 220 -30.49 -6.02 11.52
CA VAL A 220 -29.71 -6.18 12.74
C VAL A 220 -30.16 -5.12 13.74
N GLY A 221 -30.53 -5.55 14.94
CA GLY A 221 -30.84 -4.65 16.05
C GLY A 221 -29.58 -4.11 16.74
N VAL A 222 -29.74 -3.08 17.57
CA VAL A 222 -28.64 -2.53 18.40
C VAL A 222 -28.08 -3.58 19.37
N ASP A 223 -28.89 -4.56 19.76
CA ASP A 223 -28.48 -5.71 20.57
C ASP A 223 -27.66 -6.75 19.80
N GLY A 224 -27.46 -6.55 18.49
CA GLY A 224 -26.73 -7.42 17.58
C GLY A 224 -27.52 -8.63 17.09
N LYS A 225 -28.80 -8.79 17.45
CA LYS A 225 -29.63 -9.88 16.94
C LYS A 225 -30.02 -9.65 15.49
N GLU A 226 -30.09 -10.74 14.73
CA GLU A 226 -30.45 -10.74 13.32
C GLU A 226 -31.90 -11.18 13.11
N TYR A 227 -32.59 -10.50 12.18
CA TYR A 227 -33.97 -10.75 11.80
C TYR A 227 -34.07 -10.88 10.28
N SER A 228 -34.80 -11.90 9.83
CA SER A 228 -35.08 -12.15 8.41
C SER A 228 -36.43 -11.55 8.00
N PRO A 229 -36.61 -11.18 6.72
CA PRO A 229 -37.90 -10.74 6.23
C PRO A 229 -38.91 -11.89 6.27
N LEU A 230 -40.15 -11.58 6.60
CA LEU A 230 -41.26 -12.51 6.66
C LEU A 230 -41.95 -12.68 5.31
N ASN A 231 -42.51 -13.87 5.08
CA ASN A 231 -43.28 -14.17 3.89
C ASN A 231 -44.65 -13.48 3.91
N VAL A 232 -44.75 -12.32 3.26
CA VAL A 232 -45.99 -11.53 3.25
C VAL A 232 -47.17 -12.28 2.64
N VAL A 233 -46.94 -13.23 1.72
CA VAL A 233 -48.01 -13.99 1.08
C VAL A 233 -48.66 -14.95 2.06
N THR A 234 -47.88 -15.63 2.89
CA THR A 234 -48.41 -16.60 3.87
C THR A 234 -48.90 -15.95 5.15
N HIS A 235 -48.38 -14.76 5.50
CA HIS A 235 -48.77 -14.04 6.72
C HIS A 235 -49.97 -13.11 6.50
N SER A 236 -50.39 -12.93 5.25
CA SER A 236 -51.59 -12.14 4.93
C SER A 236 -52.86 -12.93 5.16
N VAL A 237 -53.63 -12.52 6.16
CA VAL A 237 -54.92 -13.15 6.51
C VAL A 237 -56.06 -12.28 6.01
N GLY A 238 -57.02 -12.88 5.30
CA GLY A 238 -58.21 -12.19 4.83
C GLY A 238 -59.12 -11.74 5.98
N MET A 239 -59.65 -10.52 5.87
CA MET A 239 -60.53 -9.89 6.84
C MET A 239 -61.95 -9.77 6.27
N SER A 240 -62.95 -9.96 7.14
CA SER A 240 -64.37 -9.78 6.80
C SER A 240 -64.90 -8.37 7.09
N GLY A 241 -64.06 -7.46 7.61
CA GLY A 241 -64.44 -6.10 8.03
C GLY A 241 -63.74 -4.98 7.26
N PRO A 242 -64.13 -3.71 7.52
CA PRO A 242 -63.44 -2.55 6.97
C PRO A 242 -62.02 -2.44 7.55
N ILE A 243 -61.15 -1.75 6.82
CA ILE A 243 -59.81 -1.41 7.31
C ILE A 243 -59.93 -0.37 8.43
N ASP A 244 -59.32 -0.64 9.58
CA ASP A 244 -59.14 0.33 10.64
C ASP A 244 -58.15 1.42 10.18
N PRO A 245 -58.53 2.72 10.20
CA PRO A 245 -57.64 3.81 9.81
C PRO A 245 -56.29 3.82 10.55
N ARG A 246 -56.23 3.30 11.78
CA ARG A 246 -54.98 3.22 12.58
C ARG A 246 -53.95 2.28 11.96
N TYR A 247 -54.38 1.18 11.35
CA TYR A 247 -53.51 0.13 10.81
C TYR A 247 -53.41 0.17 9.28
N ARG A 248 -54.00 1.20 8.67
CA ARG A 248 -54.06 1.32 7.21
C ARG A 248 -52.69 1.62 6.62
N TYR A 249 -52.18 0.70 5.79
CA TYR A 249 -51.05 0.95 4.91
C TYR A 249 -51.52 1.15 3.47
N PRO A 250 -51.64 2.41 3.00
CA PRO A 250 -52.00 2.66 1.61
C PRO A 250 -50.89 2.15 0.68
N ASP A 251 -51.29 1.71 -0.52
CA ASP A 251 -50.38 1.27 -1.58
C ASP A 251 -49.37 0.20 -1.15
N PHE A 252 -49.80 -0.69 -0.23
CA PHE A 252 -49.00 -1.80 0.24
C PHE A 252 -48.60 -2.73 -0.91
N ILE A 253 -47.28 -2.88 -1.10
CA ILE A 253 -46.68 -3.79 -2.07
C ILE A 253 -45.62 -4.61 -1.32
N GLY A 254 -46.03 -5.74 -0.74
CA GLY A 254 -45.11 -6.66 -0.09
C GLY A 254 -44.21 -7.36 -1.11
N LEU A 255 -42.89 -7.25 -0.95
CA LEU A 255 -41.92 -7.91 -1.82
C LEU A 255 -41.67 -9.34 -1.35
N TRP A 256 -42.21 -10.31 -2.10
CA TRP A 256 -41.97 -11.74 -1.83
C TRP A 256 -42.12 -12.60 -3.08
N ARG A 257 -41.13 -12.52 -3.97
CA ARG A 257 -41.08 -13.27 -5.24
C ARG A 257 -39.73 -13.11 -5.91
N SER A 258 -39.45 -14.01 -6.85
CA SER A 258 -38.44 -13.78 -7.87
C SER A 258 -38.91 -12.68 -8.83
N ILE A 259 -38.06 -11.70 -9.08
CA ILE A 259 -38.29 -10.62 -10.04
C ILE A 259 -37.14 -10.54 -11.03
N VAL A 260 -37.47 -10.21 -12.27
CA VAL A 260 -36.48 -9.81 -13.29
C VAL A 260 -36.61 -8.31 -13.47
N ILE A 261 -35.52 -7.58 -13.24
CA ILE A 261 -35.45 -6.12 -13.38
C ILE A 261 -34.61 -5.85 -14.63
N ARG A 262 -35.22 -5.33 -15.70
CA ARG A 262 -34.50 -5.03 -16.95
C ARG A 262 -33.69 -3.75 -16.81
N ALA A 263 -32.83 -3.50 -17.80
CA ALA A 263 -32.02 -2.30 -17.84
C ALA A 263 -32.90 -1.05 -17.67
N THR A 264 -32.50 -0.14 -16.77
CA THR A 264 -33.21 1.11 -16.43
C THR A 264 -34.55 0.94 -15.73
N GLU A 265 -34.99 -0.28 -15.43
CA GLU A 265 -36.18 -0.53 -14.62
C GLU A 265 -35.87 -0.42 -13.12
N SER A 266 -36.93 -0.18 -12.36
CA SER A 266 -36.89 -0.23 -10.89
C SER A 266 -38.08 -1.01 -10.36
N VAL A 267 -37.88 -1.66 -9.22
CA VAL A 267 -38.95 -2.27 -8.45
C VAL A 267 -38.93 -1.68 -7.06
N ALA A 268 -40.09 -1.23 -6.58
CA ALA A 268 -40.27 -0.69 -5.25
C ALA A 268 -41.36 -1.46 -4.50
N GLY A 269 -41.16 -1.61 -3.20
CA GLY A 269 -42.12 -2.25 -2.31
C GLY A 269 -41.59 -2.31 -0.89
N MET A 270 -42.18 -3.17 -0.07
CA MET A 270 -41.93 -3.27 1.36
C MET A 270 -41.37 -4.64 1.70
N LEU A 271 -40.31 -4.67 2.52
CA LEU A 271 -39.91 -5.83 3.31
C LEU A 271 -40.46 -5.66 4.71
N ILE A 272 -40.91 -6.76 5.33
CA ILE A 272 -41.48 -6.76 6.67
C ILE A 272 -40.70 -7.74 7.51
N PHE A 273 -40.39 -7.37 8.74
CA PHE A 273 -39.65 -8.19 9.70
C PHE A 273 -40.45 -8.26 10.98
N GLU A 274 -40.45 -9.42 11.64
CA GLU A 274 -41.01 -9.57 12.98
C GLU A 274 -39.94 -9.21 14.01
N VAL A 275 -40.24 -8.26 14.89
CA VAL A 275 -39.28 -7.70 15.84
C VAL A 275 -39.89 -7.58 17.24
N PRO A 276 -39.08 -7.66 18.31
CA PRO A 276 -39.58 -7.51 19.68
C PRO A 276 -40.07 -6.07 19.98
N PRO A 277 -40.85 -5.88 21.06
CA PRO A 277 -41.44 -4.57 21.38
C PRO A 277 -40.42 -3.44 21.62
N ASP A 278 -39.24 -3.78 22.12
CA ASP A 278 -38.12 -2.87 22.45
C ASP A 278 -37.08 -2.77 21.33
N PHE A 279 -37.44 -3.19 20.11
CA PHE A 279 -36.52 -3.21 18.98
C PHE A 279 -36.09 -1.81 18.53
N GLU A 280 -34.77 -1.63 18.45
CA GLU A 280 -34.13 -0.51 17.77
C GLU A 280 -33.23 -1.02 16.65
N ALA A 281 -33.40 -0.46 15.44
CA ALA A 281 -32.65 -0.87 14.27
C ALA A 281 -31.25 -0.23 14.22
N ASP A 282 -30.22 -1.06 14.03
CA ASP A 282 -28.85 -0.62 13.75
C ASP A 282 -28.58 -0.55 12.24
N ARG A 283 -28.81 -1.67 11.53
CA ARG A 283 -28.53 -1.77 10.08
C ARG A 283 -29.38 -2.81 9.38
N MET A 284 -29.52 -2.64 8.06
CA MET A 284 -30.07 -3.66 7.16
C MET A 284 -29.04 -4.00 6.09
N THR A 285 -28.83 -5.29 5.85
CA THR A 285 -27.96 -5.82 4.80
C THR A 285 -28.79 -6.56 3.77
N TRP A 286 -28.65 -6.19 2.50
CA TRP A 286 -29.21 -6.94 1.38
C TRP A 286 -28.27 -8.09 1.00
N LYS A 287 -28.82 -9.30 0.92
CA LYS A 287 -28.08 -10.55 0.68
C LYS A 287 -28.50 -11.28 -0.59
N ALA A 288 -29.68 -10.98 -1.16
CA ALA A 288 -30.15 -11.68 -2.35
C ALA A 288 -29.10 -11.56 -3.47
N SER A 289 -28.56 -12.71 -3.88
CA SER A 289 -27.51 -12.79 -4.89
C SER A 289 -28.03 -12.33 -6.24
N ASP A 290 -27.41 -11.29 -6.80
CA ASP A 290 -27.68 -10.82 -8.15
C ASP A 290 -27.33 -11.93 -9.14
N THR A 291 -28.32 -12.58 -9.76
CA THR A 291 -28.03 -13.36 -10.98
C THR A 291 -28.08 -12.40 -12.16
N ILE A 292 -26.90 -12.02 -12.65
CA ILE A 292 -26.77 -11.22 -13.86
C ILE A 292 -26.88 -12.14 -15.07
N ALA A 293 -27.86 -11.89 -15.94
CA ALA A 293 -27.97 -12.59 -17.21
C ALA A 293 -27.55 -11.66 -18.35
N ILE A 294 -26.60 -12.11 -19.17
CA ILE A 294 -26.08 -11.37 -20.32
C ILE A 294 -26.65 -12.00 -21.60
N GLY A 295 -27.41 -11.21 -22.37
CA GLY A 295 -27.92 -11.60 -23.68
C GLY A 295 -26.94 -11.26 -24.80
N PHE A 296 -26.77 -12.19 -25.73
CA PHE A 296 -25.78 -12.12 -26.83
C PHE A 296 -26.40 -11.74 -28.19
N ARG A 297 -27.68 -11.36 -28.24
CA ARG A 297 -28.39 -10.99 -29.48
C ARG A 297 -29.39 -9.87 -29.20
N ASP A 298 -29.48 -8.93 -30.15
CA ASP A 298 -30.54 -7.91 -30.23
C ASP A 298 -31.91 -8.53 -30.54
#